data_AF-A0A7J3TWL9-F1
#
_entry.id   AF-A0A7J3TWL9-F1
#
_cell.length_a   1.000
_cell.length_b   1.000
_cell.length_c   1.000
_cell.angle_alpha   90.00
_cell.angle_beta   90.00
_cell.angle_gamma   90.00
#
_symmetry.space_group_name_H-M   'P 1'
#
loop_
_entity.id
_entity.type
_entity.pdbx_description
1 polymer ?
#
loop_
_entity_poly.entity_id
_entity_poly.type
_entity_poly.pdbx_seq_one_letter_code
_entity_poly.pdbx_strand_id
1 'polypeptide(L)'
;MAIRVDPTSIYYSNTSDFYKVFTVVVAINVKDPSEPITYETFLFGYASCIYVSLNNIYVAVPSHSENGITTEIHKIHIEGGKIEYELSGSVPGLVLNQFSMDEYGGYFRIATMANQQVFKGLFSTITSGESENPIVSNVYVLNMSLAIVGGIEGLAPGERMYLARFIGNRCYLVTFKKVDPLFVIDLGGLANP
;
A
#
# COMPACT_ATOMS: atom_id res chain seq x y z
N MET A 1 9.93 -3.37 30.19
CA MET A 1 11.31 -3.47 29.65
C MET A 1 11.47 -2.32 28.67
N ALA A 2 12.36 -1.37 28.92
CA ALA A 2 12.61 -0.27 27.99
C ALA A 2 13.69 -0.71 27.01
N ILE A 3 13.38 -0.73 25.71
CA ILE A 3 14.35 -1.04 24.66
C ILE A 3 15.10 0.25 24.33
N ARG A 4 16.43 0.24 24.46
CA ARG A 4 17.29 1.36 24.07
C ARG A 4 17.70 1.15 22.61
N VAL A 5 17.30 2.05 21.72
CA VAL A 5 17.66 2.04 20.29
C VAL A 5 18.79 3.03 20.06
N ASP A 6 19.84 2.62 19.35
CA ASP A 6 20.93 3.52 18.96
C ASP A 6 20.45 4.42 17.81
N PRO A 7 20.63 5.75 17.86
CA PRO A 7 20.21 6.64 16.76
C PRO A 7 20.79 6.26 15.39
N THR A 8 21.98 5.64 15.36
CA THR A 8 22.65 5.22 14.12
C THR A 8 22.09 3.92 13.53
N SER A 9 21.31 3.17 14.31
CA SER A 9 20.65 1.93 13.85
C SER A 9 19.21 2.15 13.39
N ILE A 10 18.73 3.40 13.36
CA ILE A 10 17.37 3.71 12.94
C ILE A 10 17.35 3.87 11.42
N TYR A 11 16.63 2.97 10.75
CA TYR A 11 16.37 3.14 9.32
C TYR A 11 15.44 4.33 9.10
N TYR A 12 15.75 5.19 8.12
CA TYR A 12 14.91 6.31 7.74
C TYR A 12 14.76 6.35 6.21
N SER A 13 13.56 6.71 5.74
CA SER A 13 13.34 7.06 4.34
C SER A 13 13.74 8.52 4.09
N ASN A 14 14.20 8.83 2.88
CA ASN A 14 14.47 10.21 2.44
C ASN A 14 13.20 10.97 2.02
N THR A 15 12.02 10.38 2.20
CA THR A 15 10.74 11.05 1.91
C THR A 15 10.38 12.06 3.00
N SER A 16 9.89 13.23 2.58
CA SER A 16 9.46 14.29 3.49
C SER A 16 8.07 13.99 4.03
N ASP A 17 7.97 13.69 5.32
CA ASP A 17 6.70 13.56 6.04
C ASP A 17 6.55 14.68 7.11
N PHE A 18 5.31 15.11 7.32
CA PHE A 18 4.89 16.02 8.39
C PHE A 18 4.94 15.37 9.79
N TYR A 19 4.88 14.04 9.87
CA TYR A 19 4.96 13.30 11.14
C TYR A 19 5.96 12.15 11.05
N LYS A 20 6.96 12.15 11.93
CA LYS A 20 7.92 11.05 12.05
C LYS A 20 7.49 10.12 13.18
N VAL A 21 7.08 8.91 12.84
CA VAL A 21 6.61 7.89 13.79
C VAL A 21 7.55 6.68 13.74
N PHE A 22 7.97 6.22 14.92
CA PHE A 22 8.73 4.97 15.01
C PHE A 22 7.81 3.77 14.80
N THR A 23 8.13 2.96 13.81
CA THR A 23 7.60 1.61 13.62
C THR A 23 8.66 0.62 14.08
N VAL A 24 8.35 -0.18 15.10
CA VAL A 24 9.26 -1.21 15.61
C VAL A 24 8.71 -2.58 15.18
N VAL A 25 9.51 -3.32 14.42
CA VAL A 25 9.21 -4.72 14.08
C VAL A 25 10.00 -5.61 15.02
N VAL A 26 9.34 -6.59 15.63
CA VAL A 26 9.95 -7.52 16.58
C VAL A 26 9.70 -8.95 16.13
N ALA A 27 10.76 -9.74 16.04
CA ALA A 27 10.72 -11.18 15.81
C ALA A 27 10.99 -11.91 17.13
N ILE A 28 10.09 -12.82 17.49
CA ILE A 28 10.13 -13.61 18.73
C ILE A 28 9.97 -15.08 18.37
N ASN A 29 10.94 -15.91 18.76
CA ASN A 29 10.77 -17.36 18.67
C ASN A 29 9.91 -17.85 19.85
N VAL A 30 8.66 -18.22 19.56
CA VAL A 30 7.73 -18.73 20.58
C VAL A 30 8.02 -20.17 21.02
N LYS A 31 8.92 -20.88 20.32
CA LYS A 31 9.32 -22.26 20.65
C LYS A 31 10.55 -22.33 21.53
N ASP A 32 11.41 -21.32 21.46
CA ASP A 32 12.60 -21.19 22.29
C ASP A 32 12.61 -19.81 22.97
N PRO A 33 12.09 -19.70 24.21
CA PRO A 33 12.06 -18.44 24.94
C PRO A 33 13.46 -17.96 25.40
N SER A 34 14.51 -18.78 25.23
CA SER A 34 15.89 -18.38 25.52
C SER A 34 16.57 -17.72 24.33
N GLU A 35 16.01 -17.86 23.13
CA GLU A 35 16.53 -17.20 21.93
C GLU A 35 16.38 -15.68 22.05
N PRO A 36 17.43 -14.89 21.77
CA PRO A 36 17.34 -13.44 21.80
C PRO A 36 16.30 -12.91 20.81
N ILE A 37 15.50 -11.94 21.26
CA ILE A 37 14.60 -11.21 20.35
C ILE A 37 15.41 -10.43 19.32
N THR A 38 14.94 -10.45 18.08
CA THR A 38 15.46 -9.57 17.02
C THR A 38 14.44 -8.47 16.79
N TYR A 39 14.91 -7.25 16.61
CA TYR A 39 14.03 -6.12 16.34
C TYR A 39 14.74 -5.12 15.44
N GLU A 40 13.95 -4.41 14.64
CA GLU A 40 14.42 -3.28 13.85
C GLU A 40 13.47 -2.11 14.05
N THR A 41 14.03 -0.91 14.07
CA THR A 41 13.29 0.34 14.25
C THR A 41 13.36 1.17 12.99
N PHE A 42 12.20 1.47 12.44
CA PHE A 42 12.02 2.25 11.24
C PHE A 42 11.39 3.59 11.61
N LEU A 43 11.97 4.67 11.11
CA LEU A 43 11.39 6.01 11.18
C LEU A 43 10.60 6.27 9.89
N PHE A 44 9.33 5.92 9.94
CA PHE A 44 8.38 6.14 8.85
C PHE A 44 7.46 7.32 9.19
N GLY A 45 6.54 7.56 8.27
CA GLY A 45 5.40 8.42 8.50
C GLY A 45 4.35 7.86 9.44
N TYR A 46 3.23 8.56 9.55
CA TYR A 46 2.03 8.01 10.17
C TYR A 46 1.53 6.80 9.34
N ALA A 47 1.93 5.59 9.76
CA ALA A 47 1.52 4.35 9.11
C ALA A 47 -0.02 4.19 9.20
N SER A 48 -0.67 4.12 8.04
CA SER A 48 -2.14 4.00 7.96
C SER A 48 -2.59 2.55 7.95
N CYS A 49 -1.90 1.70 7.19
CA CYS A 49 -2.26 0.29 7.00
C CYS A 49 -0.99 -0.57 6.96
N ILE A 50 -1.08 -1.79 7.50
CA ILE A 50 -0.02 -2.79 7.45
C ILE A 50 -0.59 -4.06 6.82
N TYR A 51 0.14 -4.65 5.88
CA TYR A 51 -0.12 -5.97 5.32
C TYR A 51 1.11 -6.86 5.52
N VAL A 52 0.90 -8.14 5.78
CA VAL A 52 1.98 -9.11 6.03
C VAL A 52 1.75 -10.35 5.16
N SER A 53 2.73 -10.69 4.32
CA SER A 53 2.80 -11.93 3.58
C SER A 53 3.64 -12.96 4.34
N LEU A 54 4.00 -14.08 3.69
CA LEU A 54 4.84 -15.09 4.33
C LEU A 54 6.24 -14.56 4.68
N ASN A 55 6.78 -13.71 3.81
CA ASN A 55 8.17 -13.26 3.88
C ASN A 55 8.34 -11.74 3.84
N ASN A 56 7.25 -10.95 3.78
CA ASN A 56 7.33 -9.51 3.68
C ASN A 56 6.28 -8.82 4.57
N ILE A 57 6.67 -7.69 5.16
CA ILE A 57 5.78 -6.72 5.78
C ILE A 57 5.73 -5.50 4.85
N TYR A 58 4.52 -5.03 4.57
CA TYR A 58 4.26 -3.83 3.81
C TYR A 58 3.61 -2.79 4.72
N VAL A 59 4.26 -1.62 4.85
CA VAL A 59 3.75 -0.49 5.61
C VAL A 59 3.31 0.60 4.65
N ALA A 60 2.01 0.90 4.64
CA ALA A 60 1.39 1.90 3.76
C ALA A 60 1.20 3.22 4.52
N VAL A 61 1.90 4.26 4.05
CA VAL A 61 1.99 5.57 4.67
C VAL A 61 1.36 6.62 3.73
N PRO A 62 0.29 7.31 4.13
CA PRO A 62 -0.25 8.41 3.35
C PRO A 62 0.80 9.50 3.19
N SER A 63 0.95 10.00 1.96
CA SER A 63 1.91 11.05 1.62
C SER A 63 1.29 12.05 0.66
N HIS A 64 1.90 13.23 0.55
CA HIS A 64 1.51 14.28 -0.37
C HIS A 64 2.60 14.51 -1.41
N SER A 65 2.21 14.43 -2.69
CA SER A 65 3.05 14.80 -3.82
C SER A 65 2.52 16.10 -4.46
N GLU A 66 3.30 16.70 -5.37
CA GLU A 66 2.83 17.82 -6.20
C GLU A 66 1.56 17.46 -6.98
N ASN A 67 1.42 16.19 -7.34
CA ASN A 67 0.27 15.62 -8.03
C ASN A 67 -0.77 15.07 -7.06
N GLY A 68 -0.82 15.58 -5.82
CA GLY A 68 -1.79 15.29 -4.76
C GLY A 68 -1.51 14.03 -3.93
N ILE A 69 -2.58 13.43 -3.38
CA ILE A 69 -2.48 12.41 -2.32
C ILE A 69 -1.97 11.10 -2.90
N THR A 70 -0.95 10.54 -2.24
CA THR A 70 -0.31 9.27 -2.58
C THR A 70 -0.20 8.40 -1.34
N THR A 71 0.13 7.13 -1.53
CA THR A 71 0.53 6.21 -0.47
C THR A 71 1.94 5.71 -0.77
N GLU A 72 2.89 6.02 0.11
CA GLU A 72 4.21 5.38 0.11
C GLU A 72 4.08 3.98 0.73
N ILE A 73 4.74 3.01 0.11
CA ILE A 73 4.73 1.61 0.51
C ILE A 73 6.17 1.25 0.87
N HIS A 74 6.42 0.92 2.13
CA HIS A 74 7.71 0.38 2.57
C HIS A 74 7.63 -1.15 2.62
N LYS A 75 8.60 -1.83 1.98
CA LYS A 75 8.74 -3.28 2.02
C LYS A 75 9.87 -3.68 2.95
N ILE A 76 9.53 -4.50 3.94
CA ILE A 76 10.46 -5.09 4.91
C ILE A 76 10.43 -6.60 4.72
N HIS A 77 11.56 -7.20 4.41
CA HIS A 77 11.71 -8.64 4.35
C HIS A 77 11.79 -9.24 5.75
N ILE A 78 11.10 -10.37 5.95
CA ILE A 78 11.11 -11.16 7.18
C ILE A 78 11.36 -12.63 6.88
N GLU A 79 12.44 -13.19 7.44
CA GLU A 79 12.75 -14.62 7.26
C GLU A 79 13.60 -15.13 8.43
N GLY A 80 13.16 -16.23 9.06
CA GLY A 80 13.96 -16.92 10.09
C GLY A 80 14.41 -16.01 11.25
N GLY A 81 13.58 -15.05 11.65
CA GLY A 81 13.90 -14.07 12.69
C GLY A 81 14.65 -12.82 12.20
N LYS A 82 15.16 -12.82 10.97
CA LYS A 82 15.77 -11.64 10.35
C LYS A 82 14.71 -10.65 9.90
N ILE A 83 15.02 -9.37 10.03
CA ILE A 83 14.19 -8.24 9.61
C ILE A 83 15.09 -7.32 8.80
N GLU A 84 14.75 -7.10 7.53
CA GLU A 84 15.59 -6.30 6.62
C GLU A 84 14.72 -5.32 5.84
N TYR A 85 15.06 -4.03 5.86
CA TYR A 85 14.42 -3.08 4.95
C TYR A 85 14.92 -3.33 3.52
N GLU A 86 14.01 -3.50 2.57
CA GLU A 86 14.40 -3.67 1.17
C GLU A 86 14.34 -2.35 0.40
N LEU A 87 13.13 -1.82 0.20
CA LEU A 87 12.88 -0.67 -0.66
C LEU A 87 11.49 -0.07 -0.39
N SER A 88 11.24 1.11 -0.97
CA SER A 88 9.91 1.70 -1.03
C SER A 88 9.44 1.95 -2.47
N GLY A 89 8.13 2.08 -2.62
CA GLY A 89 7.47 2.55 -3.83
C GLY A 89 6.27 3.43 -3.47
N SER A 90 5.53 3.90 -4.46
CA SER A 90 4.38 4.78 -4.24
C SER A 90 3.27 4.51 -5.24
N VAL A 91 2.03 4.67 -4.77
CA VAL A 91 0.82 4.63 -5.61
C VAL A 91 -0.05 5.86 -5.36
N PRO A 92 -0.80 6.34 -6.37
CA PRO A 92 -1.80 7.39 -6.16
C PRO A 92 -2.94 6.96 -5.24
N GLY A 93 -3.43 7.89 -4.42
CA GLY A 93 -4.58 7.70 -3.54
C GLY A 93 -4.26 7.14 -2.16
N LEU A 94 -5.32 6.88 -1.40
CA LEU A 94 -5.29 6.37 -0.03
C LEU A 94 -5.77 4.93 0.03
N VAL A 95 -5.12 4.13 0.85
CA VAL A 95 -5.50 2.74 1.14
C VAL A 95 -6.61 2.73 2.18
N LEU A 96 -7.63 1.89 1.98
CA LEU A 96 -8.76 1.83 2.90
C LEU A 96 -8.44 1.05 4.19
N ASN A 97 -7.83 -0.13 4.07
CA ASN A 97 -7.41 -0.98 5.19
C ASN A 97 -6.46 -2.10 4.70
N GLN A 98 -6.02 -2.98 5.59
CA GLN A 98 -5.12 -4.09 5.28
C GLN A 98 -5.64 -5.05 4.19
N PHE A 99 -6.96 -5.19 4.00
CA PHE A 99 -7.54 -6.09 3.00
C PHE A 99 -7.53 -5.49 1.59
N SER A 100 -7.23 -4.20 1.50
CA SER A 100 -7.02 -3.48 0.25
C SER A 100 -5.60 -3.68 -0.30
N MET A 101 -4.85 -4.63 0.24
CA MET A 101 -3.50 -5.00 -0.19
C MET A 101 -3.33 -6.51 -0.15
N ASP A 102 -2.54 -7.06 -1.07
CA ASP A 102 -1.99 -8.40 -0.92
C ASP A 102 -0.69 -8.63 -1.72
N GLU A 103 -0.05 -9.79 -1.47
CA GLU A 103 1.04 -10.31 -2.27
C GLU A 103 0.61 -11.62 -2.93
N TYR A 104 0.71 -11.71 -4.25
CA TYR A 104 0.32 -12.90 -4.99
C TYR A 104 1.11 -13.03 -6.30
N GLY A 105 1.66 -14.24 -6.54
CA GLY A 105 2.33 -14.55 -7.81
C GLY A 105 3.60 -13.73 -8.08
N GLY A 106 4.27 -13.19 -7.06
CA GLY A 106 5.44 -12.31 -7.22
C GLY A 106 5.08 -10.84 -7.48
N TYR A 107 3.86 -10.43 -7.14
CA TYR A 107 3.38 -9.06 -7.27
C TYR A 107 2.75 -8.58 -5.98
N PHE A 108 2.92 -7.29 -5.69
CA PHE A 108 2.20 -6.60 -4.64
C PHE A 108 1.02 -5.87 -5.28
N ARG A 109 -0.19 -6.05 -4.75
CA ARG A 109 -1.41 -5.50 -5.34
C ARG A 109 -2.12 -4.65 -4.31
N ILE A 110 -2.69 -3.54 -4.76
CA ILE A 110 -3.24 -2.53 -3.85
C ILE A 110 -4.43 -1.82 -4.47
N ALA A 111 -5.48 -1.63 -3.69
CA ALA A 111 -6.64 -0.82 -4.04
C ALA A 111 -6.63 0.49 -3.26
N THR A 112 -6.86 1.61 -3.95
CA THR A 112 -6.82 2.95 -3.37
C THR A 112 -8.05 3.78 -3.75
N MET A 113 -8.31 4.85 -2.98
CA MET A 113 -9.24 5.91 -3.36
C MET A 113 -8.49 7.22 -3.59
N ALA A 114 -8.84 7.93 -4.67
CA ALA A 114 -8.25 9.24 -4.99
C ALA A 114 -9.31 10.19 -5.57
N ASN A 115 -8.99 11.48 -5.63
CA ASN A 115 -9.80 12.46 -6.36
C ASN A 115 -9.43 12.44 -7.86
N GLN A 116 -10.41 12.45 -8.77
CA GLN A 116 -10.18 12.24 -10.21
C GLN A 116 -9.25 13.29 -10.88
N GLN A 117 -9.27 14.56 -10.49
CA GLN A 117 -8.39 15.61 -11.08
C GLN A 117 -6.93 15.52 -10.62
N VAL A 118 -6.70 14.87 -9.48
CA VAL A 118 -5.36 14.57 -8.95
C VAL A 118 -4.67 13.51 -9.85
N PHE A 119 -5.46 12.81 -10.65
CA PHE A 119 -5.10 11.68 -11.48
C PHE A 119 -4.94 12.09 -12.97
N LYS A 120 -4.12 13.10 -13.26
CA LYS A 120 -3.79 13.49 -14.64
C LYS A 120 -2.69 12.63 -15.29
N GLY A 121 -2.42 11.40 -14.84
CA GLY A 121 -1.50 10.49 -15.53
C GLY A 121 -1.25 9.11 -14.89
N LEU A 122 -1.44 8.06 -15.70
CA LEU A 122 -0.46 6.99 -16.06
C LEU A 122 -1.08 6.12 -17.18
N PHE A 123 -2.40 5.83 -17.09
CA PHE A 123 -3.17 5.09 -18.12
C PHE A 123 -4.39 5.85 -18.67
N SER A 124 -4.65 7.08 -18.20
CA SER A 124 -5.81 7.88 -18.61
C SER A 124 -5.59 8.59 -19.95
N THR A 125 -6.50 8.36 -20.90
CA THR A 125 -6.63 9.17 -22.13
C THR A 125 -7.97 9.92 -22.05
N ILE A 126 -7.90 11.26 -22.13
CA ILE A 126 -8.95 12.21 -22.61
C ILE A 126 -9.67 13.15 -21.58
N THR A 127 -9.75 14.41 -22.05
CA THR A 127 -10.61 15.59 -21.79
C THR A 127 -10.57 16.35 -20.47
N SER A 128 -9.98 17.55 -20.56
CA SER A 128 -10.37 18.74 -19.81
C SER A 128 -11.83 19.14 -20.11
N GLY A 129 -12.72 18.96 -19.14
CA GLY A 129 -14.08 19.49 -19.16
C GLY A 129 -14.76 19.34 -17.79
N GLU A 130 -15.12 20.48 -17.20
CA GLU A 130 -16.09 20.71 -16.11
C GLU A 130 -15.88 20.09 -14.71
N SER A 131 -15.47 20.96 -13.78
CA SER A 131 -16.01 21.26 -12.42
C SER A 131 -16.49 20.19 -11.43
N GLU A 132 -16.38 18.89 -11.68
CA GLU A 132 -16.50 17.88 -10.63
C GLU A 132 -15.17 17.13 -10.45
N ASN A 133 -14.73 17.03 -9.19
CA ASN A 133 -13.54 16.26 -8.81
C ASN A 133 -14.00 15.07 -7.94
N PRO A 134 -14.71 14.10 -8.53
CA PRO A 134 -15.28 13.01 -7.76
C PRO A 134 -14.18 12.11 -7.21
N ILE A 135 -14.48 11.46 -6.08
CA ILE A 135 -13.67 10.36 -5.56
C ILE A 135 -13.84 9.16 -6.51
N VAL A 136 -12.73 8.51 -6.83
CA VAL A 136 -12.66 7.29 -7.63
C VAL A 136 -11.89 6.22 -6.88
N SER A 137 -12.13 4.96 -7.26
CA SER A 137 -11.35 3.81 -6.79
C SER A 137 -10.35 3.38 -7.86
N ASN A 138 -9.15 2.96 -7.45
CA ASN A 138 -8.11 2.45 -8.33
C ASN A 138 -7.61 1.10 -7.81
N VAL A 139 -7.07 0.28 -8.70
CA VAL A 139 -6.38 -0.97 -8.38
C VAL A 139 -5.04 -0.98 -9.13
N TYR A 140 -3.95 -1.18 -8.40
CA TYR A 140 -2.60 -1.23 -8.95
C TYR A 140 -1.98 -2.60 -8.71
N VAL A 141 -1.15 -3.01 -9.67
CA VAL A 141 -0.27 -4.18 -9.60
C VAL A 141 1.17 -3.68 -9.69
N LEU A 142 1.96 -4.01 -8.69
CA LEU A 142 3.36 -3.64 -8.58
C LEU A 142 4.24 -4.88 -8.62
N ASN A 143 5.40 -4.79 -9.26
CA ASN A 143 6.42 -5.84 -9.16
C ASN A 143 7.10 -5.83 -7.77
N MET A 144 8.01 -6.77 -7.52
CA MET A 144 8.72 -6.84 -6.22
C MET A 144 9.71 -5.72 -5.94
N SER A 145 10.02 -4.89 -6.95
CA SER A 145 10.73 -3.63 -6.79
C SER A 145 9.79 -2.45 -6.54
N LEU A 146 8.50 -2.73 -6.24
CA LEU A 146 7.43 -1.75 -6.03
C LEU A 146 7.27 -0.74 -7.17
N ALA A 147 7.56 -1.14 -8.41
CA ALA A 147 7.21 -0.37 -9.60
C ALA A 147 5.83 -0.82 -10.11
N ILE A 148 4.97 0.14 -10.46
CA ILE A 148 3.66 -0.12 -11.07
C ILE A 148 3.88 -0.78 -12.44
N VAL A 149 3.30 -1.98 -12.62
CA VAL A 149 3.37 -2.74 -13.88
C VAL A 149 2.01 -2.88 -14.56
N GLY A 150 0.93 -2.55 -13.85
CA GLY A 150 -0.43 -2.51 -14.40
C GLY A 150 -1.41 -1.91 -13.38
N GLY A 151 -2.59 -1.55 -13.86
CA GLY A 151 -3.65 -1.04 -12.98
C GLY A 151 -4.90 -0.63 -13.73
N ILE A 152 -5.97 -0.44 -12.97
CA ILE A 152 -7.23 0.16 -13.42
C ILE A 152 -7.50 1.36 -12.53
N GLU A 153 -7.80 2.49 -13.15
CA GLU A 153 -7.99 3.76 -12.46
C GLU A 153 -9.36 4.34 -12.79
N GLY A 154 -9.92 5.16 -11.90
CA GLY A 154 -11.16 5.88 -12.19
C GLY A 154 -12.45 5.05 -12.01
N LEU A 155 -12.42 3.96 -11.25
CA LEU A 155 -13.61 3.12 -11.02
C LEU A 155 -14.62 3.84 -10.14
N ALA A 156 -15.90 3.67 -10.50
CA ALA A 156 -17.06 4.17 -9.76
C ALA A 156 -16.95 5.67 -9.38
N PRO A 157 -16.87 6.59 -10.36
CA PRO A 157 -16.70 8.01 -10.09
C PRO A 157 -17.86 8.56 -9.26
N GLY A 158 -17.52 9.17 -8.13
CA GLY A 158 -18.45 9.77 -7.19
C GLY A 158 -18.97 8.78 -6.16
N GLU A 159 -18.39 7.59 -6.09
CA GLU A 159 -18.70 6.55 -5.11
C GLU A 159 -17.51 6.29 -4.19
N ARG A 160 -17.79 6.02 -2.92
CA ARG A 160 -16.75 5.67 -1.95
C ARG A 160 -16.50 4.16 -1.98
N MET A 161 -15.23 3.75 -1.97
CA MET A 161 -14.85 2.35 -1.75
C MET A 161 -15.12 1.95 -0.30
N TYR A 162 -15.86 0.86 -0.12
CA TYR A 162 -16.18 0.28 1.19
C TYR A 162 -15.42 -1.00 1.49
N LEU A 163 -15.04 -1.73 0.44
CA LEU A 163 -14.29 -2.96 0.57
C LEU A 163 -13.44 -3.15 -0.68
N ALA A 164 -12.24 -3.65 -0.45
CA ALA A 164 -11.43 -4.32 -1.45
C ALA A 164 -10.96 -5.64 -0.86
N ARG A 165 -10.90 -6.67 -1.70
CA ARG A 165 -10.31 -7.97 -1.35
C ARG A 165 -9.71 -8.63 -2.56
N PHE A 166 -8.47 -9.10 -2.40
CA PHE A 166 -7.77 -9.85 -3.43
C PHE A 166 -7.86 -11.35 -3.15
N ILE A 167 -8.19 -12.16 -4.17
CA ILE A 167 -8.27 -13.61 -4.07
C ILE A 167 -7.80 -14.22 -5.40
N GLY A 168 -6.71 -14.98 -5.38
CA GLY A 168 -6.13 -15.56 -6.59
C GLY A 168 -5.88 -14.48 -7.63
N ASN A 169 -6.36 -14.67 -8.86
CA ASN A 169 -6.23 -13.70 -9.95
C ASN A 169 -7.32 -12.63 -9.95
N ARG A 170 -8.02 -12.34 -8.83
CA ARG A 170 -9.13 -11.38 -8.83
C ARG A 170 -9.04 -10.35 -7.72
N CYS A 171 -9.53 -9.15 -8.00
CA CYS A 171 -9.88 -8.15 -7.00
C CYS A 171 -11.40 -7.98 -6.95
N TYR A 172 -11.96 -8.07 -5.76
CA TYR A 172 -13.36 -7.80 -5.45
C TYR A 172 -13.44 -6.44 -4.79
N LEU A 173 -14.15 -5.51 -5.41
CA LEU A 173 -14.25 -4.13 -4.96
C LEU A 173 -15.72 -3.74 -4.84
N VAL A 174 -16.07 -3.14 -3.71
CA VAL A 174 -17.44 -2.71 -3.39
C VAL A 174 -17.44 -1.20 -3.20
N THR A 175 -18.30 -0.51 -3.96
CA THR A 175 -18.54 0.94 -3.83
C THR A 175 -20.02 1.21 -3.57
N PHE A 176 -20.36 2.33 -2.92
CA PHE A 176 -21.76 2.66 -2.62
C PHE A 176 -22.12 4.10 -3.00
N LYS A 177 -23.26 4.26 -3.69
CA LYS A 177 -24.02 5.52 -3.78
C LYS A 177 -25.49 5.38 -3.33
N LYS A 178 -26.15 4.23 -3.62
CA LYS A 178 -27.52 3.88 -3.16
C LYS A 178 -27.87 2.37 -3.24
N VAL A 179 -27.16 1.56 -4.04
CA VAL A 179 -27.16 0.08 -4.10
C VAL A 179 -25.73 -0.34 -4.49
N ASP A 180 -25.20 -1.43 -3.94
CA ASP A 180 -23.81 -1.89 -4.14
C ASP A 180 -23.56 -2.50 -5.54
N PRO A 181 -22.80 -1.86 -6.44
CA PRO A 181 -22.05 -2.59 -7.45
C PRO A 181 -20.88 -3.33 -6.80
N LEU A 182 -20.87 -4.65 -6.95
CA LEU A 182 -19.68 -5.47 -6.75
C LEU A 182 -18.89 -5.49 -8.08
N PHE A 183 -17.70 -4.90 -8.09
CA PHE A 183 -16.74 -5.05 -9.18
C PHE A 183 -15.92 -6.32 -8.97
N VAL A 184 -15.80 -7.13 -10.01
CA VAL A 184 -14.87 -8.27 -10.06
C VAL A 184 -13.88 -7.98 -11.16
N ILE A 185 -12.65 -7.67 -10.75
CA ILE A 185 -11.55 -7.28 -11.63
C ILE A 185 -10.66 -8.49 -11.85
N ASP A 186 -10.32 -8.78 -13.11
CA ASP A 186 -9.43 -9.89 -13.47
C ASP A 186 -7.98 -9.40 -13.53
N LEU A 187 -7.13 -9.93 -12.64
CA LEU A 187 -5.72 -9.61 -12.54
C LEU A 187 -4.84 -10.70 -13.16
N GLY A 188 -5.40 -11.63 -13.95
CA GLY A 188 -4.65 -12.67 -14.63
C GLY A 188 -3.68 -12.14 -15.70
N GLY A 189 -4.06 -11.03 -16.36
CA GLY A 189 -3.21 -10.28 -17.27
C GLY A 189 -2.57 -9.10 -16.54
N LEU A 190 -1.58 -9.34 -15.67
CA LEU A 190 -1.07 -8.36 -14.70
C LEU A 190 -0.64 -6.98 -15.25
N ALA A 191 -0.34 -6.87 -16.55
CA ALA A 191 -0.05 -5.61 -17.24
C ALA A 191 -1.27 -4.93 -17.89
N ASN A 192 -2.35 -5.68 -18.13
CA ASN A 192 -3.65 -5.24 -18.63
C ASN A 192 -4.79 -5.88 -17.79
N PRO A 193 -4.92 -5.48 -16.51
CA PRO A 193 -6.00 -5.93 -15.63
C PRO A 193 -7.37 -5.39 -16.04
#